data_AF-A0A845R4W1-F1
#
_entry.id   AF-A0A845R4W1-F1
#
_cell.length_a   1.000
_cell.length_b   1.000
_cell.length_c   1.000
_cell.angle_alpha   90.00
_cell.angle_beta   90.00
_cell.angle_gamma   90.00
#
_symmetry.space_group_name_H-M   'P 1'
#
loop_
_entity.id
_entity.type
_entity.pdbx_description
1 polymer ?
#
loop_
_entity_poly.entity_id
_entity_poly.type
_entity_poly.pdbx_seq_one_letter_code
_entity_poly.pdbx_strand_id
1 'polypeptide(L)'
;MIGCCNSFKDCSDAGECIKLNNPLYEEVYKGCLYKSNLDMGKNFYTDYNENNRIKAEEYQKKQCSRKVKKPSETLPKIKKEVEIVEDIKKEENALEKSFRDKYKRAYLVINERQFYIGTRGSYNGATYALGTEGIERLIQNIGDLPIHIDTEYLDEMYQDENGTFDDRADWTPYFKIGQQQYNLMNSNLLGLKESTCNMIANYFADLGIEVNSECPKNGRNNRVFKPSKPKKSKDKQKPIVDTIKLSEDKKTKKAKVEQLSLF
;
A
#
# COMPACT_ATOMS: atom_id res chain seq x y z
N MET A 1 -4.55 -27.94 -9.06
CA MET A 1 -4.48 -28.06 -10.53
C MET A 1 -4.11 -26.70 -11.08
N ILE A 2 -2.82 -26.49 -11.34
CA ILE A 2 -2.32 -25.31 -12.05
C ILE A 2 -2.69 -25.55 -13.51
N GLY A 3 -3.59 -24.71 -14.04
CA GLY A 3 -4.12 -24.90 -15.38
C GLY A 3 -2.98 -24.87 -16.40
N CYS A 4 -2.90 -25.91 -17.23
CA CYS A 4 -1.85 -26.09 -18.23
C CYS A 4 -1.60 -24.82 -19.06
N CYS A 5 -2.62 -23.97 -19.27
CA CYS A 5 -2.62 -22.75 -20.08
C CYS A 5 -1.54 -21.69 -19.76
N ASN A 6 -1.05 -21.57 -18.52
CA ASN A 6 -0.10 -20.50 -18.18
C ASN A 6 1.31 -20.78 -18.68
N SER A 7 1.78 -22.02 -18.57
CA SER A 7 3.09 -22.43 -19.09
C SER A 7 3.19 -22.34 -20.62
N PHE A 8 2.05 -22.32 -21.33
CA PHE A 8 2.01 -22.09 -22.77
C PHE A 8 2.18 -20.64 -23.17
N LYS A 9 1.66 -19.71 -22.37
CA LYS A 9 1.77 -18.28 -22.66
C LYS A 9 3.24 -17.88 -22.67
N ASP A 10 4.00 -18.32 -21.67
CA ASP A 10 5.42 -17.97 -21.54
C ASP A 10 6.27 -18.54 -22.69
N CYS A 11 6.02 -19.79 -23.13
CA CYS A 11 6.71 -20.37 -24.29
C CYS A 11 6.32 -19.72 -25.62
N SER A 12 5.05 -19.31 -25.76
CA SER A 12 4.55 -18.61 -26.94
C SER A 12 5.06 -17.17 -27.03
N ASP A 13 5.13 -16.46 -25.90
CA ASP A 13 5.67 -15.10 -25.80
C ASP A 13 7.19 -15.11 -26.07
N ALA A 14 7.88 -16.21 -25.74
CA ALA A 14 9.29 -16.42 -26.06
C ALA A 14 9.56 -16.86 -27.52
N GLY A 15 8.52 -17.22 -28.30
CA GLY A 15 8.68 -17.68 -29.68
C GLY A 15 9.37 -19.04 -29.83
N GLU A 16 9.42 -19.85 -28.77
CA GLU A 16 10.11 -21.14 -28.77
C GLU A 16 9.12 -22.32 -28.84
N CYS A 17 9.38 -23.30 -29.71
CA CYS A 17 8.63 -24.55 -29.73
C CYS A 17 9.01 -25.43 -28.53
N ILE A 18 8.03 -25.96 -27.80
CA ILE A 18 8.27 -26.96 -26.73
C ILE A 18 8.92 -28.20 -27.35
N LYS A 19 10.17 -28.47 -27.00
CA LYS A 19 10.96 -29.61 -27.52
C LYS A 19 10.51 -30.92 -26.87
N LEU A 20 10.71 -32.04 -27.58
CA LEU A 20 10.28 -33.40 -27.18
C LEU A 20 10.74 -33.84 -25.78
N ASN A 21 11.85 -33.26 -25.29
CA ASN A 21 12.47 -33.61 -24.01
C ASN A 21 12.01 -32.71 -22.85
N ASN A 22 11.07 -31.79 -23.09
CA ASN A 22 10.52 -30.93 -22.05
C ASN A 22 9.52 -31.75 -21.21
N PRO A 23 9.61 -31.78 -19.86
CA PRO A 23 8.70 -32.54 -18.99
C PRO A 23 7.22 -32.23 -19.23
N LEU A 24 6.91 -31.02 -19.70
CA LEU A 24 5.55 -30.57 -19.99
C LEU A 24 5.04 -31.07 -21.36
N TYR A 25 5.91 -31.55 -22.26
CA TYR A 25 5.55 -31.96 -23.62
C TYR A 25 4.47 -33.06 -23.61
N GLU A 26 4.63 -34.08 -22.79
CA GLU A 26 3.69 -35.21 -22.69
C GLU A 26 2.32 -34.80 -22.10
N GLU A 27 2.29 -33.96 -21.05
CA GLU A 27 1.04 -33.46 -20.45
C GLU A 27 0.26 -32.53 -21.39
N VAL A 28 0.98 -31.69 -22.12
CA VAL A 28 0.45 -30.68 -23.03
C VAL A 28 -0.07 -31.29 -24.33
N TYR A 29 0.68 -32.23 -24.91
CA TYR A 29 0.44 -32.71 -26.27
C TYR A 29 -0.55 -33.87 -26.33
N LYS A 30 -0.69 -34.68 -25.26
CA LYS A 30 -1.65 -35.79 -25.21
C LYS A 30 -3.05 -35.37 -24.73
N GLY A 31 -3.16 -34.27 -23.97
CA GLY A 31 -4.43 -33.82 -23.37
C GLY A 31 -5.16 -32.69 -24.11
N CYS A 32 -4.49 -31.93 -24.98
CA CYS A 32 -5.05 -30.72 -25.57
C CYS A 32 -5.05 -30.76 -27.09
N LEU A 33 -6.15 -30.24 -27.67
CA LEU A 33 -6.46 -30.04 -29.10
C LEU A 33 -5.42 -29.24 -29.91
N TYR A 34 -4.20 -29.04 -29.41
CA TYR A 34 -3.16 -28.17 -29.95
C TYR A 34 -2.73 -28.58 -31.36
N LYS A 35 -2.42 -29.86 -31.59
CA LYS A 35 -2.06 -30.36 -32.93
C LYS A 35 -3.22 -30.18 -33.91
N SER A 36 -4.44 -30.54 -33.50
CA SER A 36 -5.65 -30.35 -34.32
C SER A 36 -5.94 -28.86 -34.61
N ASN A 37 -5.70 -27.95 -33.67
CA ASN A 37 -5.93 -26.52 -33.86
C ASN A 37 -4.85 -25.87 -34.73
N LEU A 38 -3.58 -26.30 -34.61
CA LEU A 38 -2.51 -25.92 -35.53
C LEU A 38 -2.79 -26.42 -36.95
N ASP A 39 -3.19 -27.68 -37.10
CA ASP A 39 -3.53 -28.28 -38.40
C ASP A 39 -4.76 -27.59 -39.04
N MET A 40 -5.67 -27.03 -38.24
CA MET A 40 -6.80 -26.23 -38.68
C MET A 40 -6.46 -24.74 -38.92
N GLY A 41 -5.19 -24.33 -38.79
CA GLY A 41 -4.76 -22.93 -38.95
C GLY A 41 -5.25 -21.99 -37.84
N LYS A 42 -5.80 -22.53 -36.75
CA LYS A 42 -6.28 -21.77 -35.58
C LYS A 42 -5.15 -21.60 -34.58
N ASN A 43 -4.17 -20.78 -34.93
CA ASN A 43 -3.20 -20.31 -33.97
C ASN A 43 -3.86 -19.17 -33.15
N PHE A 44 -4.17 -19.42 -31.88
CA PHE A 44 -5.02 -18.54 -31.04
C PHE A 44 -4.47 -17.11 -30.83
N TYR A 45 -3.28 -16.78 -31.33
CA TYR A 45 -2.59 -15.54 -31.01
C TYR A 45 -2.00 -14.77 -32.22
N THR A 46 -2.20 -15.19 -33.48
CA THR A 46 -1.70 -14.39 -34.62
C THR A 46 -2.38 -13.03 -34.70
N ASP A 47 -3.70 -12.96 -34.57
CA ASP A 47 -4.44 -11.69 -34.64
C ASP A 47 -4.23 -10.83 -33.38
N TYR A 48 -4.02 -11.47 -32.22
CA TYR A 48 -3.78 -10.77 -30.96
C TYR A 48 -2.40 -10.10 -30.93
N ASN A 49 -1.35 -10.79 -31.38
CA ASN A 49 -0.01 -10.22 -31.48
C ASN A 49 0.12 -9.18 -32.59
N GLU A 50 -0.54 -9.39 -33.73
CA GLU A 50 -0.55 -8.39 -34.81
C GLU A 50 -1.26 -7.10 -34.37
N ASN A 51 -2.39 -7.21 -33.67
CA ASN A 51 -3.08 -6.04 -33.09
C ASN A 51 -2.24 -5.33 -32.02
N ASN A 52 -1.50 -6.06 -31.19
CA ASN A 52 -0.61 -5.45 -30.19
C ASN A 52 0.62 -4.80 -30.83
N ARG A 53 1.17 -5.39 -31.90
CA ARG A 53 2.25 -4.82 -32.72
C ARG A 53 1.79 -3.52 -33.37
N ILE A 54 0.62 -3.52 -34.03
CA ILE A 54 0.02 -2.32 -34.62
C ILE A 54 -0.19 -1.23 -33.57
N LYS A 55 -0.72 -1.57 -32.39
CA LYS A 55 -0.91 -0.61 -31.29
C LYS A 55 0.42 -0.04 -30.77
N ALA A 56 1.47 -0.85 -30.66
CA ALA A 56 2.79 -0.41 -30.24
C ALA A 56 3.43 0.54 -31.28
N GLU A 57 3.30 0.21 -32.58
CA GLU A 57 3.76 1.06 -33.69
C GLU A 57 2.99 2.39 -33.75
N GLU A 58 1.67 2.38 -33.53
CA GLU A 58 0.85 3.60 -33.42
C GLU A 58 1.28 4.47 -32.23
N TYR A 59 1.59 3.86 -31.09
CA TYR A 59 2.03 4.58 -29.90
C TYR A 59 3.40 5.24 -30.11
N GLN A 60 4.35 4.53 -30.72
CA GLN A 60 5.64 5.10 -31.12
C GLN A 60 5.48 6.23 -32.14
N LYS A 61 4.64 6.06 -33.16
CA LYS A 61 4.34 7.14 -34.13
C LYS A 61 3.78 8.38 -33.44
N LYS A 62 2.85 8.23 -32.49
CA LYS A 62 2.30 9.34 -31.69
C LYS A 62 3.34 10.02 -30.80
N GLN A 63 4.32 9.27 -30.28
CA GLN A 63 5.43 9.85 -29.52
C GLN A 63 6.44 10.59 -30.41
N CYS A 64 6.73 10.07 -31.60
CA CYS A 64 7.63 10.70 -32.56
C CYS A 64 7.01 11.92 -33.25
N SER A 65 5.68 11.96 -33.47
CA SER A 65 4.99 13.12 -34.05
C SER A 65 4.82 14.30 -33.08
N ARG A 66 5.26 14.18 -31.82
CA ARG A 66 5.19 15.26 -30.81
C ARG A 66 6.38 16.24 -30.81
N LYS A 67 7.30 16.15 -31.77
CA LYS A 67 8.31 17.19 -32.07
C LYS A 67 8.37 17.29 -33.60
N VAL A 68 8.16 18.41 -34.30
CA VAL A 68 8.52 19.81 -34.09
C VAL A 68 7.52 20.65 -34.90
N LYS A 69 6.70 21.50 -34.25
CA LYS A 69 6.14 22.67 -34.94
C LYS A 69 7.23 23.74 -34.92
N LYS A 70 7.56 24.26 -36.10
CA LYS A 70 8.51 25.37 -36.30
C LYS A 70 8.15 26.55 -35.37
N PRO A 71 9.13 27.24 -34.76
CA PRO A 71 8.87 28.43 -33.98
C PRO A 71 8.52 29.58 -34.94
N SER A 72 7.23 29.80 -35.19
CA SER A 72 6.74 31.04 -35.79
C SER A 72 6.36 32.00 -34.65
N GLU A 73 7.21 33.00 -34.43
CA GLU A 73 6.91 34.31 -33.84
C GLU A 73 5.60 34.43 -33.04
N THR A 74 5.60 33.97 -31.78
CA THR A 74 4.58 34.31 -30.78
C THR A 74 5.18 34.32 -29.37
N LEU A 75 6.31 34.99 -29.20
CA LEU A 75 7.06 35.06 -27.95
C LEU A 75 6.49 35.93 -26.80
N PRO A 76 5.40 36.73 -26.94
CA PRO A 76 4.78 37.37 -25.77
C PRO A 76 3.56 36.65 -25.18
N LYS A 77 2.91 35.71 -25.89
CA LYS A 77 1.72 35.00 -25.36
C LYS A 77 2.07 33.82 -24.44
N ILE A 78 3.17 33.13 -24.72
CA ILE A 78 3.58 31.94 -23.94
C ILE A 78 4.02 32.32 -22.51
N LYS A 79 4.61 33.51 -22.30
CA LYS A 79 5.02 33.94 -20.94
C LYS A 79 3.82 34.13 -20.00
N LYS A 80 2.70 34.67 -20.50
CA LYS A 80 1.48 34.82 -19.70
C LYS A 80 0.83 33.48 -19.37
N GLU A 81 0.88 32.50 -20.27
CA GLU A 81 0.31 31.16 -20.01
C GLU A 81 1.13 30.39 -18.97
N VAL A 82 2.46 30.55 -18.94
CA VAL A 82 3.32 29.91 -17.93
C VAL A 82 3.08 30.49 -16.53
N GLU A 83 2.90 31.81 -16.40
CA GLU A 83 2.62 32.49 -15.13
C GLU A 83 1.28 32.04 -14.52
N ILE A 84 0.25 31.90 -15.36
CA ILE A 84 -1.08 31.39 -14.93
C ILE A 84 -0.99 29.95 -14.40
N VAL A 85 -0.17 29.09 -15.00
CA VAL A 85 -0.01 27.69 -14.55
C VAL A 85 0.71 27.61 -13.20
N GLU A 86 1.67 28.51 -12.93
CA GLU A 86 2.35 28.54 -11.63
C GLU A 86 1.44 29.02 -10.50
N ASP A 87 0.59 30.01 -10.75
CA ASP A 87 -0.36 30.51 -9.75
C ASP A 87 -1.46 29.49 -9.43
N ILE A 88 -1.98 28.77 -10.43
CA ILE A 88 -2.94 27.66 -10.22
C ILE A 88 -2.31 26.59 -9.32
N LYS A 89 -1.05 26.19 -9.58
CA LYS A 89 -0.36 25.19 -8.73
C LYS A 89 -0.16 25.67 -7.30
N LYS A 90 0.08 26.98 -7.08
CA LYS A 90 0.20 27.54 -5.73
C LYS A 90 -1.14 27.51 -5.00
N GLU A 91 -2.24 27.86 -5.65
CA GLU A 91 -3.58 27.79 -5.07
C GLU A 91 -4.00 26.34 -4.77
N GLU A 92 -3.74 25.39 -5.68
CA GLU A 92 -3.98 23.97 -5.45
C GLU A 92 -3.20 23.45 -4.24
N ASN A 93 -1.90 23.78 -4.13
CA ASN A 93 -1.09 23.40 -2.97
C ASN A 93 -1.59 24.04 -1.67
N ALA A 94 -2.03 25.30 -1.70
CA ALA A 94 -2.57 25.98 -0.52
C ALA A 94 -3.91 25.37 -0.08
N LEU A 95 -4.77 25.02 -1.03
CA LEU A 95 -6.05 24.36 -0.76
C LEU A 95 -5.86 22.94 -0.24
N GLU A 96 -4.93 22.17 -0.82
CA GLU A 96 -4.59 20.83 -0.35
C GLU A 96 -4.00 20.86 1.06
N LYS A 97 -3.12 21.84 1.34
CA LYS A 97 -2.58 22.09 2.69
C LYS A 97 -3.71 22.42 3.68
N SER A 98 -4.61 23.33 3.33
CA SER A 98 -5.81 23.67 4.12
C SER A 98 -6.70 22.43 4.39
N PHE A 99 -6.88 21.56 3.41
CA PHE A 99 -7.64 20.32 3.57
C PHE A 99 -6.93 19.31 4.48
N ARG A 100 -5.61 19.17 4.36
CA ARG A 100 -4.80 18.33 5.25
C ARG A 100 -4.85 18.85 6.69
N ASP A 101 -4.78 20.16 6.88
CA ASP A 101 -4.86 20.79 8.20
C ASP A 101 -6.25 20.63 8.84
N LYS A 102 -7.31 20.62 8.01
CA LYS A 102 -8.69 20.44 8.47
C LYS A 102 -9.00 19.00 8.90
N TYR A 103 -8.39 18.02 8.25
CA TYR A 103 -8.59 16.60 8.57
C TYR A 103 -7.27 15.99 9.01
N LYS A 104 -6.97 16.11 10.31
CA LYS A 104 -5.87 15.38 10.91
C LYS A 104 -6.04 13.90 10.60
N ARG A 105 -5.04 13.31 9.97
CA ARG A 105 -4.96 11.87 9.77
C ARG A 105 -4.31 11.27 11.00
N ALA A 106 -4.60 10.01 11.26
CA ALA A 106 -3.88 9.21 12.23
C ALA A 106 -3.27 8.02 11.51
N TYR A 107 -2.07 7.67 11.94
CA TYR A 107 -1.31 6.55 11.42
C TYR A 107 -0.88 5.67 12.59
N LEU A 108 -1.05 4.37 12.45
CA LEU A 108 -0.59 3.40 13.41
C LEU A 108 0.76 2.85 12.91
N VAL A 109 1.76 2.84 13.79
CA VAL A 109 3.11 2.36 13.45
C VAL A 109 3.26 0.89 13.84
N ILE A 110 3.48 0.03 12.85
CA ILE A 110 3.77 -1.40 13.04
C ILE A 110 5.01 -1.76 12.22
N ASN A 111 6.02 -2.33 12.87
CA ASN A 111 7.27 -2.76 12.21
C ASN A 111 7.88 -1.66 11.32
N GLU A 112 8.08 -0.46 11.89
CA GLU A 112 8.68 0.69 11.20
C GLU A 112 7.87 1.19 9.97
N ARG A 113 6.60 0.80 9.87
CA ARG A 113 5.70 1.23 8.81
C ARG A 113 4.47 1.92 9.35
N GLN A 114 4.08 3.01 8.69
CA GLN A 114 2.83 3.70 8.97
C GLN A 114 1.66 3.07 8.21
N PHE A 115 0.53 2.91 8.92
CA PHE A 115 -0.74 2.49 8.35
C PHE A 115 -1.80 3.52 8.68
N TYR A 116 -2.51 4.02 7.67
CA TYR A 116 -3.60 4.95 7.92
C TYR A 116 -4.71 4.24 8.72
N ILE A 117 -5.15 4.86 9.81
CA ILE A 117 -6.24 4.38 10.64
C ILE A 117 -7.46 5.28 10.52
N GLY A 118 -8.62 4.67 10.27
CA GLY A 118 -9.89 5.37 10.18
C GLY A 118 -11.03 4.61 10.85
N THR A 119 -12.09 5.33 11.20
CA THR A 119 -13.31 4.73 11.73
C THR A 119 -13.97 3.88 10.65
N ARG A 120 -14.34 2.65 11.00
CA ARG A 120 -15.10 1.79 10.10
C ARG A 120 -16.59 2.12 10.18
N GLY A 121 -17.20 2.37 9.03
CA GLY A 121 -18.65 2.52 8.88
C GLY A 121 -19.40 1.23 9.15
N SER A 122 -20.61 1.36 9.70
CA SER A 122 -21.51 0.22 9.91
C SER A 122 -21.98 -0.43 8.60
N TYR A 123 -22.04 0.35 7.52
CA TYR A 123 -22.48 -0.10 6.20
C TYR A 123 -21.29 -0.23 5.24
N ASN A 124 -21.10 -1.42 4.66
CA ASN A 124 -20.05 -1.76 3.67
C ASN A 124 -18.60 -1.54 4.13
N GLY A 125 -18.36 -1.31 5.42
CA GLY A 125 -17.00 -1.19 5.93
C GLY A 125 -16.21 0.00 5.40
N ALA A 126 -16.88 1.07 4.98
CA ALA A 126 -16.22 2.29 4.51
C ALA A 126 -15.29 2.87 5.59
N THR A 127 -14.15 3.42 5.19
CA THR A 127 -13.21 4.08 6.11
C THR A 127 -13.49 5.57 6.16
N TYR A 128 -13.71 6.11 7.36
CA TYR A 128 -13.85 7.55 7.60
C TYR A 128 -12.64 8.07 8.37
N ALA A 129 -12.19 9.27 8.05
CA ALA A 129 -11.10 9.91 8.78
C ALA A 129 -11.46 10.12 10.26
N LEU A 130 -10.48 9.90 11.13
CA LEU A 130 -10.60 10.25 12.54
C LEU A 130 -10.42 11.76 12.69
N GLY A 131 -11.47 12.47 13.12
CA GLY A 131 -11.30 13.84 13.61
C GLY A 131 -10.48 13.85 14.91
N THR A 132 -10.06 15.04 15.36
CA THR A 132 -9.25 15.20 16.59
C THR A 132 -9.82 14.45 17.79
N GLU A 133 -11.12 14.59 18.08
CA GLU A 133 -11.79 13.87 19.17
C GLU A 133 -11.78 12.34 18.98
N GLY A 134 -11.82 11.86 17.73
CA GLY A 134 -11.74 10.45 17.39
C GLY A 134 -10.35 9.87 17.64
N ILE A 135 -9.31 10.66 17.35
CA ILE A 135 -7.90 10.32 17.64
C ILE A 135 -7.67 10.26 19.15
N GLU A 136 -8.11 11.29 19.89
CA GLU A 136 -7.98 11.33 21.35
C GLU A 136 -8.70 10.15 22.01
N ARG A 137 -9.91 9.82 21.56
CA ARG A 137 -10.67 8.66 22.05
C ARG A 137 -9.99 7.34 21.70
N LEU A 138 -9.40 7.22 20.50
CA LEU A 138 -8.63 6.03 20.13
C LEU A 138 -7.42 5.85 21.05
N ILE A 139 -6.64 6.91 21.27
CA ILE A 139 -5.49 6.90 22.19
C ILE A 139 -5.93 6.50 23.60
N GLN A 140 -7.00 7.11 24.11
CA GLN A 140 -7.56 6.79 25.42
C GLN A 140 -8.01 5.32 25.52
N ASN A 141 -8.65 4.79 24.49
CA ASN A 141 -9.14 3.42 24.46
C ASN A 141 -8.03 2.37 24.31
N ILE A 142 -6.93 2.73 23.65
CA ILE A 142 -5.72 1.90 23.57
C ILE A 142 -5.04 1.82 24.94
N GLY A 143 -5.06 2.91 25.72
CA GLY A 143 -4.53 2.94 27.08
C GLY A 143 -3.03 2.65 27.11
N ASP A 144 -2.62 1.68 27.94
CA ASP A 144 -1.21 1.32 28.15
C ASP A 144 -0.66 0.30 27.15
N LEU A 145 -1.44 -0.05 26.11
CA LEU A 145 -0.95 -0.94 25.07
C LEU A 145 0.23 -0.27 24.32
N PRO A 146 1.27 -1.03 23.94
CA PRO A 146 2.45 -0.51 23.25
C PRO A 146 2.17 -0.25 21.75
N ILE A 147 1.07 0.45 21.46
CA ILE A 147 0.66 0.85 20.12
C ILE A 147 1.03 2.31 19.94
N HIS A 148 1.83 2.59 18.92
CA HIS A 148 2.22 3.95 18.59
C HIS A 148 1.31 4.55 17.53
N ILE A 149 0.80 5.75 17.79
CA ILE A 149 -0.04 6.52 16.87
C ILE A 149 0.65 7.83 16.55
N ASP A 150 0.86 8.06 15.26
CA ASP A 150 1.31 9.33 14.70
C ASP A 150 0.13 10.11 14.10
N THR A 151 0.25 11.43 14.11
CA THR A 151 -0.66 12.33 13.38
C THR A 151 -0.04 12.90 12.11
N GLU A 152 1.25 12.65 11.90
CA GLU A 152 2.01 13.14 10.77
C GLU A 152 2.38 11.98 9.84
N TYR A 153 2.30 12.23 8.54
CA TYR A 153 2.73 11.26 7.54
C TYR A 153 4.25 11.37 7.36
N LEU A 154 4.92 10.22 7.42
CA LEU A 154 6.36 10.08 7.24
C LEU A 154 6.62 9.27 5.97
N ASP A 155 7.26 9.89 4.97
CA ASP A 155 7.46 9.28 3.65
C ASP A 155 8.45 8.11 3.71
N GLU A 156 9.43 8.19 4.60
CA GLU A 156 10.41 7.13 4.86
C GLU A 156 9.79 5.84 5.43
N MET A 157 8.60 5.93 6.02
CA MET A 157 7.86 4.78 6.56
C MET A 157 6.82 4.22 5.57
N TYR A 158 6.71 4.83 4.39
CA TYR A 158 5.82 4.34 3.34
C TYR A 158 6.45 3.14 2.64
N GLN A 159 5.62 2.11 2.48
CA GLN A 159 5.94 0.97 1.62
C GLN A 159 4.86 0.82 0.57
N ASP A 160 5.28 0.88 -0.68
CA ASP A 160 4.39 0.66 -1.81
C ASP A 160 4.04 -0.82 -1.91
N GLU A 161 2.75 -1.09 -2.06
CA GLU A 161 2.22 -2.44 -2.21
C GLU A 161 1.73 -2.67 -3.63
N ASN A 162 2.61 -2.40 -4.60
CA ASN A 162 2.36 -2.76 -5.98
C ASN A 162 1.99 -4.24 -6.08
N GLY A 163 0.76 -4.49 -6.52
CA GLY A 163 0.23 -5.83 -6.66
C GLY A 163 0.68 -6.46 -7.97
N THR A 164 1.24 -7.66 -7.91
CA THR A 164 1.21 -8.60 -9.03
C THR A 164 -0.18 -9.23 -9.11
N PHE A 165 -0.57 -9.81 -10.24
CA PHE A 165 -1.93 -10.33 -10.44
C PHE A 165 -2.40 -11.29 -9.33
N ASP A 166 -1.48 -12.08 -8.77
CA ASP A 166 -1.73 -13.07 -7.72
C ASP A 166 -1.64 -12.53 -6.27
N ASP A 167 -1.17 -11.29 -6.08
CA ASP A 167 -0.98 -10.66 -4.76
C ASP A 167 -1.42 -9.20 -4.82
N ARG A 168 -2.73 -9.01 -5.01
CA ARG A 168 -3.32 -7.67 -5.12
C ARG A 168 -3.43 -7.02 -3.75
N ALA A 169 -3.10 -5.74 -3.70
CA ALA A 169 -3.30 -4.90 -2.53
C ALA A 169 -4.76 -4.44 -2.42
N ASP A 170 -5.67 -5.39 -2.17
CA ASP A 170 -7.10 -5.13 -2.03
C ASP A 170 -7.69 -5.58 -0.69
N TRP A 171 -6.85 -5.98 0.28
CA TRP A 171 -7.31 -6.35 1.61
C TRP A 171 -7.40 -5.14 2.54
N THR A 172 -8.43 -5.14 3.41
CA THR A 172 -8.60 -4.13 4.44
C THR A 172 -8.70 -4.81 5.80
N PRO A 173 -7.63 -4.80 6.63
CA PRO A 173 -7.71 -5.27 7.99
C PRO A 173 -8.52 -4.29 8.85
N TYR A 174 -9.25 -4.82 9.81
CA TYR A 174 -10.01 -4.04 10.77
C TYR A 174 -10.07 -4.73 12.13
N PHE A 175 -10.14 -3.93 13.18
CA PHE A 175 -10.20 -4.41 14.56
C PHE A 175 -11.21 -3.57 15.36
N LYS A 176 -11.48 -4.03 16.58
CA LYS A 176 -12.44 -3.38 17.48
C LYS A 176 -11.76 -3.06 18.82
N ILE A 177 -11.93 -1.81 19.28
CA ILE A 177 -11.58 -1.41 20.65
C ILE A 177 -12.82 -0.78 21.29
N GLY A 178 -13.24 -1.33 22.42
CA GLY A 178 -14.51 -0.97 23.05
C GLY A 178 -15.69 -1.28 22.12
N GLN A 179 -16.49 -0.27 21.79
CA GLN A 179 -17.61 -0.41 20.83
C GLN A 179 -17.25 0.02 19.41
N GLN A 180 -16.08 0.62 19.19
CA GLN A 180 -15.71 1.21 17.92
C GLN A 180 -14.89 0.26 17.06
N GLN A 181 -15.19 0.22 15.76
CA GLN A 181 -14.39 -0.50 14.77
C GLN A 181 -13.51 0.47 13.99
N TYR A 182 -12.30 0.02 13.66
CA TYR A 182 -11.30 0.79 12.94
C TYR A 182 -10.77 -0.02 11.77
N ASN A 183 -10.67 0.60 10.60
CA ASN A 183 -9.98 0.04 9.44
C ASN A 183 -8.53 0.51 9.43
N LEU A 184 -7.65 -0.34 8.94
CA LEU A 184 -6.28 -0.01 8.59
C LEU A 184 -6.14 -0.05 7.07
N MET A 185 -5.43 0.92 6.52
CA MET A 185 -5.12 1.04 5.10
C MET A 185 -3.65 1.37 4.92
N ASN A 186 -3.13 1.24 3.71
CA ASN A 186 -1.82 1.79 3.43
C ASN A 186 -1.82 3.33 3.57
N SER A 187 -0.68 3.97 3.79
CA SER A 187 -0.62 5.43 4.00
C SER A 187 -1.14 6.24 2.79
N ASN A 188 -1.09 5.65 1.59
CA ASN A 188 -1.67 6.19 0.36
C ASN A 188 -3.19 5.93 0.20
N LEU A 189 -3.85 5.40 1.24
CA LEU A 189 -5.28 5.06 1.30
C LEU A 189 -5.72 3.93 0.35
N LEU A 190 -4.77 3.11 -0.13
CA LEU A 190 -5.08 1.89 -0.86
C LEU A 190 -5.20 0.69 0.10
N GLY A 191 -5.72 -0.41 -0.44
CA GLY A 191 -5.73 -1.70 0.26
C GLY A 191 -4.32 -2.22 0.50
N LEU A 192 -4.27 -3.33 1.22
CA LEU A 192 -3.05 -4.04 1.60
C LEU A 192 -3.04 -5.43 0.96
N LYS A 193 -1.87 -6.03 0.91
CA LYS A 193 -1.63 -7.42 0.52
C LYS A 193 -2.05 -8.34 1.66
N GLU A 194 -2.33 -9.59 1.32
CA GLU A 194 -2.70 -10.60 2.31
C GLU A 194 -1.56 -10.82 3.32
N SER A 195 -0.30 -10.80 2.87
CA SER A 195 0.89 -10.93 3.73
C SER A 195 1.00 -9.82 4.75
N THR A 196 0.74 -8.57 4.36
CA THR A 196 0.73 -7.40 5.25
C THR A 196 -0.42 -7.48 6.25
N CYS A 197 -1.62 -7.92 5.81
CA CYS A 197 -2.73 -8.14 6.74
C CYS A 197 -2.42 -9.20 7.79
N ASN A 198 -1.73 -10.28 7.40
CA ASN A 198 -1.25 -11.30 8.34
C ASN A 198 -0.24 -10.74 9.34
N MET A 199 0.68 -9.88 8.88
CA MET A 199 1.66 -9.22 9.75
C MET A 199 0.98 -8.33 10.80
N ILE A 200 0.00 -7.52 10.37
CA ILE A 200 -0.83 -6.69 11.26
C ILE A 200 -1.60 -7.58 12.25
N ALA A 201 -2.25 -8.64 11.77
CA ALA A 201 -3.04 -9.53 12.62
C ALA A 201 -2.18 -10.21 13.71
N ASN A 202 -0.96 -10.62 13.38
CA ASN A 202 -0.04 -11.20 14.36
C ASN A 202 0.42 -10.15 15.39
N TYR A 203 0.76 -8.94 14.95
CA TYR A 203 1.14 -7.84 15.86
C TYR A 203 0.05 -7.56 16.90
N PHE A 204 -1.22 -7.45 16.48
CA PHE A 204 -2.33 -7.25 17.42
C PHE A 204 -2.69 -8.49 18.24
N ALA A 205 -2.50 -9.70 17.70
CA ALA A 205 -2.72 -10.93 18.46
C ALA A 205 -1.77 -11.05 19.65
N ASP A 206 -0.52 -10.60 19.51
CA ASP A 206 0.45 -10.53 20.60
C ASP A 206 0.00 -9.54 21.70
N LEU A 207 -0.86 -8.59 21.36
CA LEU A 207 -1.51 -7.65 22.28
C LEU A 207 -2.88 -8.13 22.79
N GLY A 208 -3.32 -9.33 22.39
CA GLY A 208 -4.64 -9.86 22.74
C GLY A 208 -5.81 -9.21 22.01
N ILE A 209 -5.56 -8.52 20.89
CA ILE A 209 -6.58 -7.88 20.05
C ILE A 209 -6.81 -8.72 18.80
N GLU A 210 -8.09 -9.00 18.50
CA GLU A 210 -8.48 -9.71 17.28
C GLU A 210 -8.58 -8.74 16.10
N VAL A 211 -7.90 -9.10 15.00
CA VAL A 211 -7.96 -8.39 13.72
C VAL A 211 -8.64 -9.29 12.69
N ASN A 212 -9.62 -8.74 12.01
CA ASN A 212 -10.29 -9.35 10.86
C ASN A 212 -9.78 -8.71 9.57
N SER A 213 -9.99 -9.32 8.41
CA SER A 213 -9.73 -8.62 7.15
C SER A 213 -10.71 -9.02 6.06
N GLU A 214 -10.96 -8.09 5.14
CA GLU A 214 -11.90 -8.26 4.03
C GLU A 214 -11.22 -8.00 2.69
N CYS A 215 -11.59 -8.77 1.67
CA CYS A 215 -11.18 -8.55 0.28
C CYS A 215 -12.43 -8.23 -0.59
N PRO A 216 -12.56 -7.03 -1.18
CA PRO A 216 -13.75 -6.58 -1.90
C PRO A 216 -14.12 -7.41 -3.13
N LYS A 217 -13.16 -8.09 -3.77
CA LYS A 217 -13.39 -8.74 -5.08
C LYS A 217 -14.02 -10.12 -4.99
N ASN A 218 -13.94 -10.78 -3.84
CA ASN A 218 -14.56 -12.09 -3.63
C ASN A 218 -15.86 -11.90 -2.85
N GLY A 219 -16.91 -11.50 -3.55
CA GLY A 219 -18.23 -11.24 -2.97
C GLY A 219 -18.57 -12.25 -1.86
N ARG A 220 -18.62 -11.75 -0.62
CA ARG A 220 -19.12 -12.39 0.61
C ARG A 220 -18.17 -13.24 1.47
N ASN A 221 -16.88 -13.37 1.19
CA ASN A 221 -16.00 -14.11 2.10
C ASN A 221 -15.21 -13.18 3.03
N ASN A 222 -15.83 -12.80 4.16
CA ASN A 222 -15.09 -12.27 5.30
C ASN A 222 -14.17 -13.38 5.82
N ARG A 223 -12.86 -13.24 5.63
CA ARG A 223 -11.89 -14.14 6.27
C ARG A 223 -11.51 -13.55 7.62
N VAL A 224 -11.92 -14.24 8.67
CA VAL A 224 -11.32 -14.01 10.00
C VAL A 224 -9.91 -14.58 9.94
N PHE A 225 -8.90 -13.70 9.97
CA PHE A 225 -7.53 -14.13 10.13
C PHE A 225 -7.37 -14.60 11.56
N LYS A 226 -7.40 -15.92 11.74
CA LYS A 226 -6.97 -16.50 13.00
C LYS A 226 -5.45 -16.33 13.04
N PRO A 227 -4.89 -15.63 14.03
CA PRO A 227 -3.44 -15.52 14.15
C PRO A 227 -2.86 -16.93 14.08
N SER A 228 -1.79 -17.10 13.31
CA SER A 228 -1.09 -18.38 13.30
C SER A 228 -0.73 -18.67 14.74
N LYS A 229 -1.29 -19.75 15.32
CA LYS A 229 -1.02 -20.13 16.72
C LYS A 229 0.48 -19.95 16.93
N PRO A 230 0.92 -19.15 17.92
CA PRO A 230 2.33 -18.91 18.12
C PRO A 230 2.99 -20.27 18.12
N LYS A 231 3.86 -20.52 17.14
CA LYS A 231 4.70 -21.72 17.16
C LYS A 231 5.38 -21.61 18.49
N LYS A 232 5.03 -22.48 19.45
CA LYS A 232 5.69 -22.54 20.76
C LYS A 232 7.16 -22.80 20.45
N SER A 233 7.93 -21.74 20.28
CA SER A 233 9.37 -21.84 20.21
C SER A 233 9.75 -22.39 21.57
N LYS A 234 10.38 -23.55 21.58
CA LYS A 234 10.89 -24.15 22.81
C LYS A 234 12.08 -23.35 23.37
N ASP A 235 12.46 -22.25 22.71
CA ASP A 235 13.48 -21.34 23.18
C ASP A 235 12.86 -20.31 24.11
N LYS A 236 13.03 -20.56 25.41
CA LYS A 236 12.92 -19.56 26.48
C LYS A 236 13.93 -18.43 26.20
N GLN A 237 13.58 -17.47 25.35
CA GLN A 237 14.28 -16.20 25.33
C GLN A 237 13.92 -15.48 26.64
N LYS A 238 14.96 -15.24 27.46
CA LYS A 238 14.85 -14.40 28.66
C LYS A 238 14.37 -13.00 28.23
N PRO A 239 13.53 -12.33 29.03
CA PRO A 239 13.12 -10.97 28.73
C PRO A 239 14.36 -10.06 28.70
N ILE A 240 14.59 -9.43 27.54
CA ILE A 240 15.53 -8.31 27.41
C ILE A 240 14.82 -7.10 28.03
N VAL A 241 14.98 -6.96 29.33
CA VAL A 241 14.73 -5.69 30.03
C VAL A 241 16.06 -4.97 30.05
N ASP A 242 16.47 -4.42 28.90
CA ASP A 242 17.52 -3.41 28.89
C ASP A 242 16.89 -2.04 28.72
N THR A 243 16.98 -1.33 29.84
CA THR A 243 16.54 0.01 30.14
C THR A 243 17.06 0.99 29.09
N ILE A 244 16.17 1.54 28.27
CA ILE A 244 16.41 2.83 27.62
C ILE A 244 16.36 3.88 28.73
N LYS A 245 17.53 4.19 29.32
CA LYS A 245 17.71 5.39 30.13
C LYS A 245 17.67 6.60 29.19
N LEU A 246 16.50 7.22 29.07
CA LEU A 246 16.40 8.61 28.62
C LEU A 246 17.23 9.46 29.59
N SER A 247 18.28 10.08 29.04
CA SER A 247 19.11 11.06 29.72
C SER A 247 18.27 12.29 30.06
N GLU A 248 17.85 12.43 31.31
CA GLU A 248 17.41 13.70 31.86
C GLU A 248 18.62 14.62 32.02
N ASP A 249 18.75 15.60 31.13
CA ASP A 249 19.61 16.76 31.34
C ASP A 249 19.07 17.61 32.50
N LYS A 250 19.54 17.31 33.71
CA LYS A 250 19.45 18.18 34.90
C LYS A 250 20.81 18.81 35.20
N LYS A 251 21.13 19.89 34.49
CA LYS A 251 22.05 20.96 34.90
C LYS A 251 21.44 22.25 34.33
N THR A 252 20.79 23.11 35.10
CA THR A 252 21.42 24.03 36.05
C THR A 252 20.35 24.67 36.95
N LYS A 253 20.50 24.56 38.27
CA LYS A 253 19.86 25.46 39.24
C LYS A 253 20.96 26.13 40.08
N LYS A 254 20.73 27.41 40.37
CA LYS A 254 21.25 28.23 41.48
C LYS A 254 22.70 28.74 41.41
N ALA A 255 22.83 30.01 41.03
CA ALA A 255 23.64 30.97 41.77
C ALA A 255 22.98 32.37 41.67
N LYS A 256 23.14 33.19 42.72
CA LYS A 256 22.65 34.57 42.92
C LYS A 256 21.18 34.76 43.34
N VAL A 257 20.94 34.49 44.62
CA VAL A 257 20.18 35.43 45.48
C VAL A 257 20.95 35.56 46.79
N GLU A 258 21.82 36.57 46.87
CA GLU A 258 22.30 37.14 48.13
C GLU A 258 23.00 38.48 47.80
N GLN A 259 22.90 39.43 48.72
CA GLN A 259 23.30 40.84 48.64
C GLN A 259 22.29 41.80 47.98
N LEU A 260 21.34 42.27 48.80
CA LEU A 260 21.07 43.70 48.97
C LEU A 260 20.27 43.90 50.26
N SER A 261 20.99 43.84 51.39
CA SER A 261 20.63 44.55 52.62
C SER A 261 21.93 45.03 53.25
N LEU A 262 21.94 46.31 53.66
CA LEU A 262 23.07 47.12 54.17
C LEU A 262 23.92 47.80 53.09
N PHE A 263 23.42 48.89 52.51
CA PHE A 263 23.79 50.28 52.84
C PHE A 263 22.83 51.25 52.15
#